data_AF-A0A0C2D7D5-F1
#
_entry.id   AF-A0A0C2D7D5-F1
#
_cell.length_a   1.000
_cell.length_b   1.000
_cell.length_c   1.000
_cell.angle_alpha   90.00
_cell.angle_beta   90.00
_cell.angle_gamma   90.00
#
_symmetry.space_group_name_H-M   'P 1'
#
loop_
_entity.id
_entity.type
_entity.pdbx_description
1 polymer ?
#
loop_
_entity_poly.entity_id
_entity_poly.type
_entity_poly.pdbx_seq_one_letter_code
_entity_poly.pdbx_strand_id
1 'polypeptide(L)'
;MDDDSQTPEHGAAKPTLEYALRPYAVSREEIVHRYRAVALMVRQILGVVPHAMSYLEIWPPAFTTYSVLVPSLLDIPRCDLGRGISPDLRSLVVYVASRSYDCAYCSAHAAGMGTIFKGPGGSLLRNAEAMAPLDSSNFSLADLAAIEYATAAARMPSELSLEHRVGLATHFSERDEESIVLAATLMGFLNCAMDTLGVVLEQRLLTQSQAHLAASAWTPNKNYDERYDRELVEADAQTDDGDTLGPIELAQTIAGVINYSRTSLSSIEKRADKIYAQVEAALGFVPSYILNVDRIAAKRVFAHVLIERLHTMQGPTAMWLKYAMGFVAARACNNQLLAAHFAFGAMRSGANVGMLLDALAPSQPETREAAAFALARSIAKPPVELSNDQIAGLMRGHSPVGIIELIVTLATFTMLHRYTSTYPVSTHEPPIAAFVAQHGELLGLVQTPHPNAASWDQQVAKILRPG
;
A
#
# COMPACT_ATOMS: atom_id res chain seq x y z
N MET A 1 3.42 -6.73 -58.52
CA MET A 1 2.98 -7.69 -57.49
C MET A 1 4.00 -7.49 -56.40
N ASP A 2 3.76 -6.47 -55.60
CA ASP A 2 4.69 -6.00 -54.59
C ASP A 2 4.54 -6.89 -53.36
N ASP A 3 5.65 -7.55 -53.05
CA ASP A 3 5.91 -8.24 -51.81
C ASP A 3 6.34 -7.18 -50.79
N ASP A 4 5.35 -6.67 -50.04
CA ASP A 4 5.59 -5.76 -48.93
C ASP A 4 5.51 -6.56 -47.63
N SER A 5 6.58 -7.33 -47.39
CA SER A 5 6.85 -7.94 -46.09
C SER A 5 7.12 -6.82 -45.09
N GLN A 6 6.05 -6.31 -44.48
CA GLN A 6 6.16 -5.48 -43.29
C GLN A 6 6.78 -6.32 -42.17
N THR A 7 8.08 -6.15 -41.98
CA THR A 7 8.72 -6.33 -40.67
C THR A 7 7.82 -5.69 -39.62
N PRO A 8 7.40 -6.42 -38.56
CA PRO A 8 6.66 -5.79 -37.48
C PRO A 8 7.56 -4.68 -36.94
N GLU A 9 7.06 -3.44 -36.97
CA GLU A 9 7.69 -2.35 -36.22
C GLU A 9 7.97 -2.89 -34.82
N HIS A 10 9.23 -2.86 -34.38
CA HIS A 10 9.56 -3.07 -32.97
C HIS A 10 8.84 -1.96 -32.19
N GLY A 11 7.61 -2.27 -31.76
CA GLY A 11 6.76 -1.36 -31.02
C GLY A 11 7.50 -0.86 -29.79
N ALA A 12 7.30 0.43 -29.47
CA ALA A 12 7.87 1.04 -28.27
C ALA A 12 7.60 0.16 -27.05
N ALA A 13 8.63 -0.12 -26.24
CA ALA A 13 8.52 -0.97 -25.05
C ALA A 13 7.32 -0.57 -24.17
N LYS A 14 6.67 -1.57 -23.55
CA LYS A 14 5.58 -1.35 -22.60
C LYS A 14 6.08 -0.40 -21.49
N PRO A 15 5.42 0.74 -21.24
CA PRO A 15 5.88 1.74 -20.30
C PRO A 15 5.53 1.37 -18.85
N THR A 16 5.93 0.17 -18.40
CA THR A 16 5.76 -0.28 -17.01
C THR A 16 7.07 -0.77 -16.42
N LEU A 17 7.26 -0.53 -15.11
CA LEU A 17 8.39 -1.10 -14.38
C LEU A 17 8.29 -2.62 -14.29
N GLU A 18 7.07 -3.17 -14.22
CA GLU A 18 6.80 -4.60 -14.34
C GLU A 18 7.49 -5.20 -15.56
N TYR A 19 7.28 -4.63 -16.75
CA TYR A 19 7.85 -5.16 -17.99
C TYR A 19 9.39 -5.07 -17.98
N ALA A 20 9.94 -3.94 -17.52
CA ALA A 20 11.37 -3.74 -17.40
C ALA A 20 12.04 -4.68 -16.37
N LEU A 21 11.32 -5.05 -15.31
CA LEU A 21 11.80 -5.90 -14.23
C LEU A 21 11.49 -7.40 -14.43
N ARG A 22 10.65 -7.75 -15.41
CA ARG A 22 10.21 -9.12 -15.71
C ARG A 22 11.36 -10.14 -15.79
N PRO A 23 12.52 -9.84 -16.41
CA PRO A 23 13.65 -10.78 -16.44
C PRO A 23 14.27 -11.11 -15.08
N TYR A 24 14.01 -10.30 -14.06
CA TYR A 24 14.53 -10.47 -12.70
C TYR A 24 13.50 -11.09 -11.74
N ALA A 25 12.23 -11.15 -12.15
CA ALA A 25 11.15 -11.66 -11.31
C ALA A 25 11.33 -13.16 -11.04
N VAL A 26 11.01 -13.59 -9.82
CA VAL A 26 11.07 -15.00 -9.43
C VAL A 26 9.82 -15.72 -9.94
N SER A 27 9.97 -16.90 -10.54
CA SER A 27 8.83 -17.64 -11.09
C SER A 27 7.77 -17.94 -10.02
N ARG A 28 6.49 -18.00 -10.42
CA ARG A 28 5.39 -18.34 -9.50
C ARG A 28 5.58 -19.72 -8.86
N GLU A 29 6.11 -20.68 -9.61
CA GLU A 29 6.45 -22.02 -9.10
C GLU A 29 7.45 -21.94 -7.93
N GLU A 30 8.51 -21.15 -8.10
CA GLU A 30 9.52 -20.96 -7.06
C GLU A 30 8.97 -20.19 -5.84
N ILE A 31 8.04 -19.24 -6.05
CA ILE A 31 7.31 -18.59 -4.96
C ILE A 31 6.51 -19.62 -4.15
N VAL A 32 5.75 -20.48 -4.82
CA VAL A 32 4.97 -21.54 -4.16
C VAL A 32 5.89 -22.54 -3.44
N HIS A 33 7.05 -22.85 -4.03
CA HIS A 33 8.04 -23.72 -3.40
C HIS A 33 8.62 -23.12 -2.11
N ARG A 34 9.14 -21.89 -2.18
CA ARG A 34 9.81 -21.22 -1.04
C ARG A 34 8.84 -20.79 0.06
N TYR A 35 7.67 -20.29 -0.34
CA TYR A 35 6.72 -19.61 0.54
C TYR A 35 5.36 -20.30 0.56
N ARG A 36 5.35 -21.64 0.45
CA ARG A 36 4.14 -22.47 0.29
C ARG A 36 2.95 -22.04 1.16
N ALA A 37 3.16 -21.89 2.46
CA ALA A 37 2.09 -21.52 3.38
C ALA A 37 1.49 -20.14 3.09
N VAL A 38 2.34 -19.15 2.77
CA VAL A 38 1.91 -17.79 2.42
C VAL A 38 1.20 -17.81 1.07
N ALA A 39 1.81 -18.42 0.05
CA ALA A 39 1.26 -18.48 -1.30
C ALA A 39 -0.11 -19.18 -1.35
N LEU A 40 -0.24 -20.33 -0.67
CA LEU A 40 -1.51 -21.06 -0.64
C LEU A 40 -2.58 -20.37 0.20
N MET A 41 -2.20 -19.65 1.27
CA MET A 41 -3.15 -18.83 2.01
C MET A 41 -3.72 -17.71 1.15
N VAL A 42 -2.87 -17.04 0.36
CA VAL A 42 -3.32 -15.99 -0.55
C VAL A 42 -4.18 -16.58 -1.67
N ARG A 43 -3.77 -17.72 -2.26
CA ARG A 43 -4.61 -18.45 -3.23
C ARG A 43 -5.96 -18.85 -2.66
N GLN A 44 -5.99 -19.28 -1.39
CA GLN A 44 -7.24 -19.62 -0.71
C GLN A 44 -8.18 -18.41 -0.59
N ILE A 45 -7.66 -17.19 -0.43
CA ILE A 45 -8.49 -15.98 -0.23
C ILE A 45 -8.86 -15.32 -1.57
N LEU A 46 -7.93 -15.30 -2.53
CA LEU A 46 -8.03 -14.54 -3.78
C LEU A 46 -8.30 -15.41 -5.02
N GLY A 47 -8.11 -16.73 -4.92
CA GLY A 47 -8.26 -17.68 -6.02
C GLY A 47 -7.05 -17.79 -6.95
N VAL A 48 -6.01 -16.99 -6.71
CA VAL A 48 -4.78 -16.95 -7.52
C VAL A 48 -3.55 -16.78 -6.63
N VAL A 49 -2.37 -17.17 -7.13
CA VAL A 49 -1.09 -16.73 -6.54
C VAL A 49 -0.66 -15.45 -7.26
N PRO A 50 -0.71 -14.26 -6.63
CA PRO A 50 -0.53 -13.00 -7.33
C PRO A 50 0.86 -12.86 -7.97
N HIS A 51 0.93 -12.38 -9.22
CA HIS A 51 2.14 -11.96 -9.92
C HIS A 51 2.97 -10.97 -9.11
N ALA A 52 2.32 -10.12 -8.29
CA ALA A 52 3.00 -9.22 -7.38
C ALA A 52 4.05 -9.92 -6.49
N MET A 53 3.82 -11.17 -6.08
CA MET A 53 4.76 -11.93 -5.27
C MET A 53 6.11 -12.13 -5.97
N SER A 54 6.08 -12.42 -7.27
CA SER A 54 7.27 -12.62 -8.10
C SER A 54 8.15 -11.37 -8.20
N TYR A 55 7.53 -10.20 -8.26
CA TYR A 55 8.22 -8.91 -8.32
C TYR A 55 8.73 -8.45 -6.96
N LEU A 56 7.93 -8.63 -5.90
CA LEU A 56 8.39 -8.30 -4.55
C LEU A 56 9.56 -9.19 -4.13
N GLU A 57 9.65 -10.43 -4.59
CA GLU A 57 10.75 -11.34 -4.27
C GLU A 57 12.08 -10.99 -4.96
N ILE A 58 12.08 -10.09 -5.97
CA ILE A 58 13.34 -9.49 -6.47
C ILE A 58 14.14 -8.89 -5.30
N TRP A 59 13.44 -8.36 -4.28
CA TRP A 59 14.02 -7.98 -3.01
C TRP A 59 13.28 -8.70 -1.86
N PRO A 60 13.74 -9.87 -1.36
CA PRO A 60 13.01 -10.68 -0.37
C PRO A 60 12.49 -9.94 0.88
N PRO A 61 13.17 -8.90 1.41
CA PRO A 61 12.59 -8.04 2.44
C PRO A 61 11.26 -7.39 2.06
N ALA A 62 11.04 -7.04 0.78
CA ALA A 62 9.76 -6.54 0.26
C ALA A 62 8.67 -7.60 0.32
N PHE A 63 8.95 -8.82 -0.17
CA PHE A 63 8.04 -9.96 -0.05
C PHE A 63 7.65 -10.19 1.41
N THR A 64 8.64 -10.19 2.31
CA THR A 64 8.42 -10.34 3.76
C THR A 64 7.49 -9.26 4.32
N THR A 65 7.72 -7.99 3.96
CA THR A 65 6.87 -6.87 4.39
C THR A 65 5.42 -7.06 3.93
N TYR A 66 5.22 -7.42 2.67
CA TYR A 66 3.89 -7.76 2.14
C TYR A 66 3.23 -8.88 2.95
N SER A 67 3.95 -9.98 3.18
CA SER A 67 3.42 -11.17 3.88
C SER A 67 3.06 -10.94 5.34
N VAL A 68 3.67 -9.97 6.02
CA VAL A 68 3.34 -9.64 7.42
C VAL A 68 2.30 -8.52 7.53
N LEU A 69 2.31 -7.55 6.60
CA LEU A 69 1.35 -6.44 6.59
C LEU A 69 -0.07 -6.94 6.33
N VAL A 70 -0.26 -7.74 5.28
CA VAL A 70 -1.59 -8.19 4.83
C VAL A 70 -2.39 -8.86 5.95
N PRO A 71 -1.93 -9.96 6.58
CA PRO A 71 -2.72 -10.62 7.62
C PRO A 71 -2.89 -9.76 8.88
N SER A 72 -1.91 -8.90 9.20
CA SER A 72 -1.95 -8.07 10.41
C SER A 72 -2.95 -6.92 10.29
N LEU A 73 -3.04 -6.27 9.13
CA LEU A 73 -3.91 -5.12 8.90
C LEU A 73 -5.31 -5.50 8.41
N LEU A 74 -5.47 -6.68 7.81
CA LEU A 74 -6.78 -7.27 7.48
C LEU A 74 -7.39 -8.12 8.61
N ASP A 75 -6.71 -8.19 9.76
CA ASP A 75 -7.05 -8.98 10.93
C ASP A 75 -7.37 -10.45 10.61
N ILE A 76 -6.58 -11.08 9.74
CA ILE A 76 -6.74 -12.48 9.34
C ILE A 76 -6.00 -13.38 10.35
N PRO A 77 -6.63 -14.43 10.92
CA PRO A 77 -7.97 -14.95 10.62
C PRO A 77 -9.08 -14.47 11.58
N ARG A 78 -8.83 -13.47 12.43
CA ARG A 78 -9.82 -13.03 13.44
C ARG A 78 -11.11 -12.51 12.80
N CYS A 79 -11.00 -11.65 11.79
CA CYS A 79 -12.13 -11.18 10.99
C CYS A 79 -12.91 -12.35 10.36
N ASP A 80 -12.19 -13.31 9.77
CA ASP A 80 -12.76 -14.51 9.12
C ASP A 80 -13.46 -15.46 10.11
N LEU A 81 -13.08 -15.39 11.39
CA LEU A 81 -13.69 -16.11 12.51
C LEU A 81 -14.83 -15.32 13.18
N GLY A 82 -15.29 -14.21 12.58
CA GLY A 82 -16.37 -13.39 13.09
C GLY A 82 -15.98 -12.51 14.29
N ARG A 83 -14.70 -12.17 14.44
CA ARG A 83 -14.21 -11.27 15.49
C ARG A 83 -13.81 -9.92 14.90
N GLY A 84 -14.63 -8.89 15.10
CA GLY A 84 -14.44 -7.55 14.54
C GLY A 84 -15.41 -7.30 13.39
N ILE A 85 -15.03 -6.47 12.42
CA ILE A 85 -15.81 -6.23 11.21
C ILE A 85 -16.05 -7.51 10.40
N SER A 86 -17.14 -7.54 9.63
CA SER A 86 -17.42 -8.67 8.74
C SER A 86 -16.40 -8.75 7.59
N PRO A 87 -16.10 -9.95 7.06
CA PRO A 87 -15.28 -10.09 5.87
C PRO A 87 -15.82 -9.33 4.66
N ASP A 88 -17.15 -9.24 4.53
CA ASP A 88 -17.82 -8.50 3.46
C ASP A 88 -17.57 -6.99 3.57
N LEU A 89 -17.60 -6.42 4.79
CA LEU A 89 -17.25 -5.01 5.01
C LEU A 89 -15.75 -4.76 4.79
N ARG A 90 -14.89 -5.68 5.24
CA ARG A 90 -13.45 -5.62 4.97
C ARG A 90 -13.18 -5.59 3.46
N SER A 91 -13.79 -6.51 2.71
CA SER A 91 -13.70 -6.63 1.25
C SER A 91 -14.18 -5.35 0.56
N LEU A 92 -15.34 -4.81 0.99
CA LEU A 92 -15.88 -3.54 0.50
C LEU A 92 -14.89 -2.38 0.67
N VAL A 93 -14.32 -2.22 1.87
CA VAL A 93 -13.36 -1.14 2.16
C VAL A 93 -12.11 -1.24 1.30
N VAL A 94 -11.50 -2.43 1.19
CA VAL A 94 -10.28 -2.59 0.38
C VAL A 94 -10.54 -2.42 -1.12
N TYR A 95 -11.74 -2.79 -1.58
CA TYR A 95 -12.17 -2.60 -2.96
C TYR A 95 -12.37 -1.12 -3.28
N VAL A 96 -13.19 -0.41 -2.48
CA VAL A 96 -13.47 1.02 -2.68
C VAL A 96 -12.20 1.86 -2.57
N ALA A 97 -11.33 1.55 -1.61
CA ALA A 97 -10.02 2.22 -1.50
C ALA A 97 -9.18 2.01 -2.77
N SER A 98 -9.17 0.80 -3.34
CA SER A 98 -8.41 0.51 -4.56
C SER A 98 -8.98 1.20 -5.79
N ARG A 99 -10.32 1.25 -5.92
CA ARG A 99 -11.01 1.96 -7.00
C ARG A 99 -10.81 3.47 -6.90
N SER A 100 -10.80 4.02 -5.69
CA SER A 100 -10.65 5.47 -5.46
C SER A 100 -9.20 5.95 -5.63
N TYR A 101 -8.23 5.07 -5.40
CA TYR A 101 -6.84 5.29 -5.80
C TYR A 101 -6.60 5.05 -7.30
N ASP A 102 -7.56 4.48 -8.03
CA ASP A 102 -7.41 4.07 -9.43
C ASP A 102 -6.36 2.96 -9.68
N CYS A 103 -6.29 1.98 -8.78
CA CYS A 103 -5.44 0.80 -8.96
C CYS A 103 -6.26 -0.39 -9.46
N ALA A 104 -6.28 -0.61 -10.78
CA ALA A 104 -7.05 -1.68 -11.41
C ALA A 104 -6.64 -3.09 -10.93
N TYR A 105 -5.33 -3.33 -10.74
CA TYR A 105 -4.80 -4.60 -10.22
C TYR A 105 -5.35 -4.92 -8.83
N CYS A 106 -5.25 -3.96 -7.89
CA CYS A 106 -5.71 -4.18 -6.53
C CYS A 106 -7.24 -4.26 -6.45
N SER A 107 -7.99 -3.48 -7.24
CA SER A 107 -9.44 -3.55 -7.22
C SER A 107 -9.96 -4.89 -7.76
N ALA A 108 -9.31 -5.48 -8.77
CA ALA A 108 -9.66 -6.82 -9.26
C ALA A 108 -9.52 -7.89 -8.16
N HIS A 109 -8.40 -7.89 -7.44
CA HIS A 109 -8.17 -8.78 -6.30
C HIS A 109 -9.13 -8.54 -5.14
N ALA A 110 -9.40 -7.27 -4.83
CA ALA A 110 -10.27 -6.89 -3.74
C ALA A 110 -11.75 -7.19 -4.01
N ALA A 111 -12.20 -7.06 -5.27
CA ALA A 111 -13.62 -7.16 -5.62
C ALA A 111 -14.25 -8.48 -5.16
N GLY A 112 -13.56 -9.60 -5.42
CA GLY A 112 -13.98 -10.94 -5.04
C GLY A 112 -13.22 -11.52 -3.86
N MET A 113 -12.57 -10.70 -3.02
CA MET A 113 -11.80 -11.20 -1.88
C MET A 113 -12.71 -11.98 -0.92
N GLY A 114 -12.30 -13.20 -0.62
CA GLY A 114 -13.06 -14.11 0.23
C GLY A 114 -12.57 -14.21 1.67
N THR A 115 -12.79 -15.40 2.26
CA THR A 115 -12.25 -15.78 3.57
C THR A 115 -11.40 -17.03 3.46
N ILE A 116 -10.55 -17.26 4.47
CA ILE A 116 -9.74 -18.48 4.56
C ILE A 116 -10.58 -19.77 4.56
N PHE A 117 -11.86 -19.69 4.93
CA PHE A 117 -12.76 -20.84 5.01
C PHE A 117 -13.66 -21.02 3.79
N LYS A 118 -14.07 -19.93 3.16
CA LYS A 118 -15.05 -19.96 2.06
C LYS A 118 -14.42 -19.89 0.67
N GLY A 119 -13.16 -19.51 0.56
CA GLY A 119 -12.54 -19.30 -0.75
C GLY A 119 -12.90 -17.94 -1.36
N PRO A 120 -12.39 -17.65 -2.57
CA PRO A 120 -12.65 -16.41 -3.30
C PRO A 120 -14.08 -16.30 -3.83
N GLY A 121 -14.43 -15.13 -4.37
CA GLY A 121 -15.72 -14.83 -5.00
C GLY A 121 -16.75 -14.17 -4.09
N GLY A 122 -16.40 -13.96 -2.81
CA GLY A 122 -17.25 -13.24 -1.86
C GLY A 122 -17.48 -11.79 -2.29
N SER A 123 -18.72 -11.31 -2.18
CA SER A 123 -19.12 -9.91 -2.35
C SER A 123 -18.83 -9.25 -3.71
N LEU A 124 -18.40 -9.99 -4.75
CA LEU A 124 -18.03 -9.44 -6.07
C LEU A 124 -19.08 -8.48 -6.65
N LEU A 125 -20.33 -8.93 -6.79
CA LEU A 125 -21.41 -8.12 -7.36
C LEU A 125 -21.76 -6.93 -6.46
N ARG A 126 -21.83 -7.16 -5.14
CA ARG A 126 -22.06 -6.09 -4.16
C ARG A 126 -20.99 -5.02 -4.24
N ASN A 127 -19.72 -5.41 -4.34
CA ASN A 127 -18.61 -4.47 -4.43
C ASN A 127 -18.65 -3.70 -5.75
N ALA A 128 -19.04 -4.32 -6.87
CA ALA A 128 -19.19 -3.61 -8.15
C ALA A 128 -20.16 -2.42 -8.03
N GLU A 129 -21.27 -2.58 -7.30
CA GLU A 129 -22.27 -1.54 -7.05
C GLU A 129 -21.78 -0.42 -6.11
N ALA A 130 -20.70 -0.64 -5.35
CA ALA A 130 -20.19 0.34 -4.39
C ALA A 130 -19.62 1.62 -5.04
N MET A 131 -19.44 1.62 -6.36
CA MET A 131 -19.01 2.81 -7.12
C MET A 131 -20.18 3.75 -7.44
N ALA A 132 -21.42 3.29 -7.30
CA ALA A 132 -22.64 4.10 -7.40
C ALA A 132 -23.60 3.68 -6.27
N PRO A 133 -23.19 3.84 -5.00
CA PRO A 133 -23.86 3.18 -3.89
C PRO A 133 -25.27 3.72 -3.62
N LEU A 134 -25.57 4.97 -4.01
CA LEU A 134 -26.89 5.58 -3.88
C LEU A 134 -27.92 4.98 -4.85
N ASP A 135 -27.47 4.34 -5.93
CA ASP A 135 -28.33 3.68 -6.92
C ASP A 135 -28.64 2.22 -6.53
N SER A 136 -28.07 1.72 -5.42
CA SER A 136 -28.21 0.34 -4.94
C SER A 136 -28.90 0.27 -3.58
N SER A 137 -29.76 -0.74 -3.41
CA SER A 137 -30.38 -1.08 -2.12
C SER A 137 -29.52 -2.01 -1.25
N ASN A 138 -28.30 -2.37 -1.68
CA ASN A 138 -27.44 -3.36 -1.02
C ASN A 138 -26.55 -2.78 0.10
N PHE A 139 -26.66 -1.49 0.38
CA PHE A 139 -25.82 -0.79 1.36
C PHE A 139 -26.65 -0.24 2.52
N SER A 140 -26.25 -0.60 3.74
CA SER A 140 -26.73 0.04 4.96
C SER A 140 -26.09 1.42 5.17
N LEU A 141 -26.61 2.22 6.10
CA LEU A 141 -25.97 3.50 6.47
C LEU A 141 -24.52 3.30 6.97
N ALA A 142 -24.26 2.20 7.67
CA ALA A 142 -22.90 1.86 8.11
C ALA A 142 -21.99 1.55 6.91
N ASP A 143 -22.51 0.87 5.88
CA ASP A 143 -21.76 0.61 4.65
C ASP A 143 -21.45 1.91 3.89
N LEU A 144 -22.44 2.81 3.77
CA LEU A 144 -22.26 4.10 3.11
C LEU A 144 -21.18 4.93 3.80
N ALA A 145 -21.19 5.00 5.14
CA ALA A 145 -20.14 5.67 5.91
C ALA A 145 -18.74 5.06 5.65
N ALA A 146 -18.63 3.73 5.55
CA ALA A 146 -17.39 3.05 5.23
C ALA A 146 -16.93 3.31 3.78
N ILE A 147 -17.86 3.37 2.82
CA ILE A 147 -17.59 3.70 1.41
C ILE A 147 -17.08 5.14 1.28
N GLU A 148 -17.76 6.10 1.89
CA GLU A 148 -17.36 7.52 1.89
C GLU A 148 -15.97 7.70 2.51
N TYR A 149 -15.73 7.09 3.67
CA TYR A 149 -14.42 7.10 4.31
C TYR A 149 -13.34 6.48 3.41
N ALA A 150 -13.54 5.27 2.90
CA ALA A 150 -12.55 4.57 2.08
C ALA A 150 -12.24 5.34 0.78
N THR A 151 -13.26 5.98 0.21
CA THR A 151 -13.11 6.85 -0.97
C THR A 151 -12.18 8.02 -0.66
N ALA A 152 -12.50 8.81 0.36
CA ALA A 152 -11.74 10.00 0.72
C ALA A 152 -10.32 9.68 1.24
N ALA A 153 -10.17 8.58 1.98
CA ALA A 153 -8.89 8.11 2.50
C ALA A 153 -7.91 7.70 1.39
N ALA A 154 -8.42 7.15 0.29
CA ALA A 154 -7.58 6.60 -0.76
C ALA A 154 -7.17 7.60 -1.84
N ARG A 155 -7.79 8.78 -1.91
CA ARG A 155 -7.37 9.87 -2.80
C ARG A 155 -5.96 10.36 -2.46
N MET A 156 -5.27 10.91 -3.47
CA MET A 156 -3.92 11.46 -3.34
C MET A 156 -3.88 12.87 -3.97
N PRO A 157 -3.74 13.94 -3.17
CA PRO A 157 -3.80 13.98 -1.70
C PRO A 157 -5.10 13.42 -1.11
N SER A 158 -5.06 12.96 0.14
CA SER A 158 -6.27 12.51 0.83
C SER A 158 -7.30 13.62 0.96
N GLU A 159 -8.57 13.29 0.70
CA GLU A 159 -9.74 14.15 0.82
C GLU A 159 -10.48 13.93 2.15
N LEU A 160 -9.84 13.26 3.12
CA LEU A 160 -10.45 12.99 4.42
C LEU A 160 -10.84 14.28 5.14
N SER A 161 -12.06 14.29 5.65
CA SER A 161 -12.64 15.37 6.41
C SER A 161 -13.03 14.88 7.80
N LEU A 162 -13.42 15.81 8.67
CA LEU A 162 -14.00 15.46 9.97
C LEU A 162 -15.31 14.66 9.81
N GLU A 163 -16.11 14.93 8.78
CA GLU A 163 -17.41 14.30 8.55
C GLU A 163 -17.26 12.81 8.24
N HIS A 164 -16.30 12.42 7.40
CA HIS A 164 -16.03 11.00 7.10
C HIS A 164 -15.71 10.20 8.38
N ARG A 165 -14.97 10.81 9.32
CA ARG A 165 -14.62 10.15 10.59
C ARG A 165 -15.80 10.07 11.55
N VAL A 166 -16.57 11.15 11.66
CA VAL A 166 -17.81 11.17 12.45
C VAL A 166 -18.81 10.13 11.91
N GLY A 167 -18.89 9.98 10.58
CA GLY A 167 -19.67 8.94 9.91
C GLY A 167 -19.29 7.53 10.38
N LEU A 168 -17.99 7.20 10.43
CA LEU A 168 -17.54 5.92 10.99
C LEU A 168 -17.91 5.77 12.46
N ALA A 169 -17.55 6.75 13.30
CA ALA A 169 -17.80 6.70 14.74
C ALA A 169 -19.30 6.64 15.11
N THR A 170 -20.19 7.07 14.22
CA THR A 170 -21.65 6.96 14.38
C THR A 170 -22.15 5.52 14.27
N HIS A 171 -21.47 4.69 13.47
CA HIS A 171 -21.95 3.35 13.11
C HIS A 171 -21.07 2.21 13.65
N PHE A 172 -19.82 2.48 13.99
CA PHE A 172 -18.84 1.48 14.38
C PHE A 172 -18.30 1.75 15.79
N SER A 173 -17.99 0.68 16.51
CA SER A 173 -17.20 0.79 17.75
C SER A 173 -15.78 1.25 17.41
N GLU A 174 -15.06 1.85 18.38
CA GLU A 174 -13.64 2.23 18.21
C GLU A 174 -12.79 1.10 17.60
N ARG A 175 -13.02 -0.12 18.08
CA ARG A 175 -12.29 -1.30 17.61
C ARG A 175 -12.65 -1.67 16.17
N ASP A 176 -13.91 -1.54 15.78
CA ASP A 176 -14.37 -1.84 14.42
C ASP A 176 -13.93 -0.76 13.44
N GLU A 177 -14.01 0.51 13.85
CA GLU A 177 -13.43 1.63 13.11
C GLU A 177 -11.94 1.40 12.85
N GLU A 178 -11.15 1.06 13.88
CA GLU A 178 -9.73 0.80 13.71
C GLU A 178 -9.49 -0.33 12.68
N SER A 179 -10.38 -1.33 12.59
CA SER A 179 -10.29 -2.38 11.55
C SER A 179 -10.45 -1.79 10.15
N ILE A 180 -11.42 -0.89 9.95
CA ILE A 180 -11.70 -0.22 8.67
C ILE A 180 -10.51 0.65 8.28
N VAL A 181 -10.00 1.45 9.22
CA VAL A 181 -8.86 2.34 9.01
C VAL A 181 -7.59 1.55 8.68
N LEU A 182 -7.30 0.45 9.40
CA LEU A 182 -6.13 -0.38 9.13
C LEU A 182 -6.23 -1.10 7.77
N ALA A 183 -7.44 -1.53 7.36
CA ALA A 183 -7.67 -2.09 6.03
C ALA A 183 -7.41 -1.05 4.92
N ALA A 184 -7.95 0.17 5.05
CA ALA A 184 -7.69 1.27 4.11
C ALA A 184 -6.21 1.70 4.10
N THR A 185 -5.56 1.66 5.26
CA THR A 185 -4.13 1.95 5.46
C THR A 185 -3.25 0.94 4.72
N LEU A 186 -3.52 -0.36 4.86
CA LEU A 186 -2.84 -1.42 4.10
C LEU A 186 -2.93 -1.15 2.60
N MET A 187 -4.11 -0.77 2.12
CA MET A 187 -4.29 -0.46 0.71
C MET A 187 -3.43 0.73 0.26
N GLY A 188 -3.01 1.63 1.15
CA GLY A 188 -2.03 2.66 0.81
C GLY A 188 -0.70 2.05 0.36
N PHE A 189 -0.23 1.01 1.07
CA PHE A 189 0.95 0.27 0.67
C PHE A 189 0.73 -0.48 -0.64
N LEU A 190 -0.33 -1.30 -0.70
CA LEU A 190 -0.56 -2.20 -1.83
C LEU A 190 -0.89 -1.44 -3.11
N ASN A 191 -1.78 -0.45 -3.06
CA ASN A 191 -2.13 0.33 -4.24
C ASN A 191 -0.89 1.03 -4.80
N CYS A 192 -0.10 1.72 -3.97
CA CYS A 192 1.12 2.39 -4.45
C CYS A 192 2.12 1.40 -5.05
N ALA A 193 2.41 0.27 -4.38
CA ALA A 193 3.38 -0.70 -4.86
C ALA A 193 2.95 -1.32 -6.21
N MET A 194 1.72 -1.83 -6.31
CA MET A 194 1.25 -2.54 -7.50
C MET A 194 1.00 -1.60 -8.68
N ASP A 195 0.49 -0.41 -8.39
CA ASP A 195 0.25 0.61 -9.40
C ASP A 195 1.57 1.17 -9.95
N THR A 196 2.54 1.48 -9.09
CA THR A 196 3.86 1.96 -9.52
C THR A 196 4.60 0.93 -10.36
N LEU A 197 4.50 -0.36 -10.01
CA LEU A 197 5.02 -1.44 -10.84
C LEU A 197 4.27 -1.56 -12.18
N GLY A 198 2.94 -1.44 -12.16
CA GLY A 198 2.10 -1.80 -13.29
C GLY A 198 1.99 -3.32 -13.45
N VAL A 199 1.81 -4.04 -12.33
CA VAL A 199 1.78 -5.52 -12.29
C VAL A 199 0.72 -6.08 -13.23
N VAL A 200 1.08 -7.08 -14.05
CA VAL A 200 0.12 -7.72 -14.96
C VAL A 200 -0.88 -8.56 -14.17
N LEU A 201 -2.17 -8.43 -14.48
CA LEU A 201 -3.23 -9.24 -13.88
C LEU A 201 -3.13 -10.71 -14.27
N GLU A 202 -3.47 -11.58 -13.34
CA GLU A 202 -3.59 -13.02 -13.56
C GLU A 202 -4.84 -13.30 -14.41
N GLN A 203 -4.80 -14.31 -15.29
CA GLN A 203 -5.88 -14.60 -16.24
C GLN A 203 -7.27 -14.69 -15.59
N ARG A 204 -7.36 -15.39 -14.45
CA ARG A 204 -8.62 -15.56 -13.73
C ARG A 204 -9.22 -14.21 -13.33
N LEU A 205 -8.40 -13.33 -12.76
CA LEU A 205 -8.87 -12.04 -12.25
C LEU A 205 -9.16 -11.05 -13.37
N LEU A 206 -8.39 -11.10 -14.46
CA LEU A 206 -8.68 -10.34 -15.67
C LEU A 206 -10.06 -10.70 -16.22
N THR A 207 -10.33 -12.00 -16.43
CA THR A 207 -11.62 -12.48 -16.95
C THR A 207 -12.78 -12.14 -16.02
N GLN A 208 -12.65 -12.40 -14.71
CA GLN A 208 -13.70 -12.10 -13.74
C GLN A 208 -13.99 -10.60 -13.66
N SER A 209 -12.95 -9.77 -13.64
CA SER A 209 -13.12 -8.31 -13.54
C SER A 209 -13.74 -7.72 -14.80
N GLN A 210 -13.34 -8.20 -15.98
CA GLN A 210 -13.99 -7.81 -17.24
C GLN A 210 -15.47 -8.19 -17.25
N ALA A 211 -15.82 -9.38 -16.76
CA ALA A 211 -17.21 -9.85 -16.75
C ALA A 211 -18.10 -9.09 -15.75
N HIS A 212 -17.56 -8.71 -14.58
CA HIS A 212 -18.38 -8.24 -13.46
C HIS A 212 -18.18 -6.77 -13.08
N LEU A 213 -17.02 -6.18 -13.39
CA LEU A 213 -16.68 -4.82 -12.96
C LEU A 213 -16.74 -3.80 -14.10
N ALA A 214 -16.77 -4.22 -15.37
CA ALA A 214 -16.79 -3.32 -16.52
C ALA A 214 -17.95 -2.31 -16.48
N ALA A 215 -19.13 -2.73 -16.00
CA ALA A 215 -20.30 -1.85 -15.84
C ALA A 215 -20.06 -0.71 -14.84
N SER A 216 -19.12 -0.87 -13.91
CA SER A 216 -18.70 0.15 -12.94
C SER A 216 -17.52 0.99 -13.43
N ALA A 217 -17.24 1.02 -14.74
CA ALA A 217 -16.10 1.70 -15.38
C ALA A 217 -14.71 1.17 -14.98
N TRP A 218 -14.62 -0.09 -14.54
CA TRP A 218 -13.33 -0.74 -14.33
C TRP A 218 -12.72 -1.17 -15.68
N THR A 219 -11.42 -0.95 -15.86
CA THR A 219 -10.64 -1.47 -17.00
C THR A 219 -9.26 -1.91 -16.50
N PRO A 220 -8.58 -2.85 -17.18
CA PRO A 220 -7.27 -3.32 -16.73
C PRO A 220 -6.15 -2.29 -16.94
N ASN A 221 -6.32 -1.28 -17.80
CA ASN A 221 -5.32 -0.24 -18.10
C ASN A 221 -3.91 -0.83 -18.32
N LYS A 222 -2.87 -0.25 -17.70
CA LYS A 222 -1.47 -0.72 -17.78
C LYS A 222 -1.22 -2.14 -17.22
N ASN A 223 -2.21 -2.72 -16.54
CA ASN A 223 -2.12 -4.06 -15.96
C ASN A 223 -2.47 -5.18 -16.97
N TYR A 224 -2.84 -4.84 -18.21
CA TYR A 224 -2.91 -5.79 -19.31
C TYR A 224 -2.84 -5.08 -20.67
N ASP A 225 -1.83 -5.40 -21.47
CA ASP A 225 -1.77 -5.09 -22.89
C ASP A 225 -1.48 -6.39 -23.65
N GLU A 226 -2.43 -6.84 -24.45
CA GLU A 226 -2.36 -8.12 -25.17
C GLU A 226 -1.05 -8.27 -25.98
N ARG A 227 -0.51 -7.17 -26.52
CA ARG A 227 0.73 -7.18 -27.32
C ARG A 227 1.95 -7.65 -26.51
N TYR A 228 1.95 -7.42 -25.20
CA TYR A 228 3.09 -7.67 -24.31
C TYR A 228 2.84 -8.75 -23.26
N ASP A 229 1.58 -9.01 -22.94
CA ASP A 229 1.19 -9.76 -21.75
C ASP A 229 0.45 -11.06 -22.06
N ARG A 230 0.02 -11.31 -23.31
CA ARG A 230 -0.77 -12.50 -23.67
C ARG A 230 -0.11 -13.80 -23.19
N GLU A 231 1.16 -14.02 -23.50
CA GLU A 231 1.87 -15.25 -23.14
C GLU A 231 1.98 -15.44 -21.63
N LEU A 232 2.21 -14.34 -20.88
CA LEU A 232 2.29 -14.38 -19.42
C LEU A 232 0.93 -14.79 -18.83
N VAL A 233 -0.15 -14.18 -19.31
CA VAL A 233 -1.50 -14.42 -18.81
C VAL A 233 -2.00 -15.82 -19.23
N GLU A 234 -1.75 -16.27 -20.46
CA GLU A 234 -2.13 -17.61 -20.91
C GLU A 234 -1.43 -18.73 -20.12
N ALA A 235 -0.20 -18.48 -19.64
CA ALA A 235 0.52 -19.43 -18.78
C ALA A 235 -0.18 -19.67 -17.42
N ASP A 236 -0.98 -18.71 -16.94
CA ASP A 236 -1.70 -18.82 -15.66
C ASP A 236 -2.82 -19.85 -15.69
N ALA A 237 -3.35 -20.16 -16.89
CA ALA A 237 -4.52 -21.03 -17.06
C ALA A 237 -4.37 -22.41 -16.41
N GLN A 238 -3.14 -22.86 -16.19
CA GLN A 238 -2.83 -24.15 -15.56
C GLN A 238 -2.63 -24.07 -14.04
N THR A 239 -2.61 -22.88 -13.45
CA THR A 239 -2.23 -22.66 -12.03
C THR A 239 -3.29 -21.95 -11.18
N ASP A 240 -4.30 -21.35 -11.82
CA ASP A 240 -5.34 -20.52 -11.19
C ASP A 240 -6.76 -21.09 -11.38
N ASP A 241 -6.90 -22.39 -11.13
CA ASP A 241 -8.18 -23.13 -11.19
C ASP A 241 -9.23 -22.64 -10.17
N GLY A 242 -8.78 -21.99 -9.10
CA GLY A 242 -9.62 -21.53 -8.00
C GLY A 242 -9.95 -22.63 -6.98
N ASP A 243 -9.17 -23.71 -6.99
CA ASP A 243 -9.31 -24.80 -6.04
C ASP A 243 -9.01 -24.33 -4.61
N THR A 244 -9.84 -24.80 -3.68
CA THR A 244 -9.71 -24.50 -2.26
C THR A 244 -8.99 -25.62 -1.52
N LEU A 245 -8.28 -25.26 -0.46
CA LEU A 245 -7.51 -26.21 0.34
C LEU A 245 -8.45 -27.14 1.11
N GLY A 246 -8.15 -28.45 1.11
CA GLY A 246 -8.80 -29.39 1.99
C GLY A 246 -8.54 -29.08 3.48
N PRO A 247 -9.36 -29.56 4.43
CA PRO A 247 -9.28 -29.14 5.84
C PRO A 247 -7.91 -29.32 6.51
N ILE A 248 -7.23 -30.44 6.23
CA ILE A 248 -5.89 -30.72 6.79
C ILE A 248 -4.85 -29.75 6.24
N GLU A 249 -4.87 -29.54 4.92
CA GLU A 249 -3.93 -28.64 4.25
C GLU A 249 -4.18 -27.19 4.66
N LEU A 250 -5.44 -26.78 4.82
CA LEU A 250 -5.79 -25.46 5.35
C LEU A 250 -5.20 -25.27 6.76
N ALA A 251 -5.35 -26.23 7.66
CA ALA A 251 -4.79 -26.15 9.00
C ALA A 251 -3.25 -26.05 9.00
N GLN A 252 -2.57 -26.83 8.15
CA GLN A 252 -1.12 -26.76 7.97
C GLN A 252 -0.69 -25.40 7.41
N THR A 253 -1.44 -24.86 6.44
CA THR A 253 -1.19 -23.57 5.82
C THR A 253 -1.35 -22.44 6.83
N ILE A 254 -2.40 -22.44 7.66
CA ILE A 254 -2.60 -21.49 8.76
C ILE A 254 -1.41 -21.53 9.73
N ALA A 255 -1.00 -22.72 10.17
CA ALA A 255 0.14 -22.87 11.08
C ALA A 255 1.45 -22.34 10.45
N GLY A 256 1.65 -22.62 9.16
CA GLY A 256 2.80 -22.15 8.39
C GLY A 256 2.85 -20.62 8.28
N VAL A 257 1.71 -19.96 8.01
CA VAL A 257 1.63 -18.49 7.97
C VAL A 257 1.92 -17.88 9.35
N ILE A 258 1.37 -18.45 10.42
CA ILE A 258 1.65 -17.98 11.79
C ILE A 258 3.14 -18.10 12.11
N ASN A 259 3.77 -19.21 11.73
CA ASN A 259 5.21 -19.41 11.93
C ASN A 259 6.03 -18.41 11.10
N TYR A 260 5.66 -18.22 9.82
CA TYR A 260 6.31 -17.27 8.93
C TYR A 260 6.28 -15.85 9.51
N SER A 261 5.11 -15.37 9.96
CA SER A 261 4.98 -14.04 10.57
C SER A 261 5.74 -13.92 11.89
N ARG A 262 5.80 -14.99 12.69
CA ARG A 262 6.57 -15.01 13.94
C ARG A 262 8.06 -14.87 13.68
N THR A 263 8.59 -15.60 12.71
CA THR A 263 10.00 -15.55 12.31
C THR A 263 10.33 -14.20 11.67
N SER A 264 9.48 -13.73 10.75
CA SER A 264 9.69 -12.46 10.04
C SER A 264 9.70 -11.24 10.96
N LEU A 265 8.98 -11.30 12.08
CA LEU A 265 8.92 -10.23 13.07
C LEU A 265 9.71 -10.56 14.35
N SER A 266 10.70 -11.47 14.30
CA SER A 266 11.39 -11.94 15.51
C SER A 266 12.22 -10.86 16.20
N SER A 267 12.72 -9.90 15.43
CA SER A 267 13.47 -8.71 15.84
C SER A 267 12.57 -7.60 16.41
N ILE A 268 11.26 -7.64 16.14
CA ILE A 268 10.32 -6.61 16.57
C ILE A 268 9.68 -7.00 17.89
N GLU A 269 9.78 -6.09 18.84
CA GLU A 269 9.28 -6.23 20.20
C GLU A 269 7.80 -6.59 20.26
N LYS A 270 7.38 -7.26 21.34
CA LYS A 270 6.02 -7.82 21.47
C LYS A 270 5.10 -7.00 22.38
N ARG A 271 5.65 -6.07 23.17
CA ARG A 271 4.91 -5.24 24.12
C ARG A 271 4.97 -3.78 23.69
N ALA A 272 3.89 -3.03 23.89
CA ALA A 272 3.78 -1.64 23.44
C ALA A 272 4.93 -0.76 23.95
N ASP A 273 5.23 -0.80 25.25
CA ASP A 273 6.33 -0.05 25.87
C ASP A 273 7.70 -0.34 25.23
N LYS A 274 7.94 -1.62 24.89
CA LYS A 274 9.18 -2.06 24.25
C LYS A 274 9.23 -1.71 22.76
N ILE A 275 8.10 -1.78 22.06
CA ILE A 275 7.99 -1.31 20.67
C ILE A 275 8.31 0.19 20.60
N TYR A 276 7.77 1.00 21.52
CA TYR A 276 8.03 2.44 21.54
C TYR A 276 9.51 2.73 21.77
N ALA A 277 10.14 2.09 22.76
CA ALA A 277 11.57 2.23 23.01
C ALA A 277 12.42 1.80 21.80
N GLN A 278 12.03 0.72 21.12
CA GLN A 278 12.72 0.24 19.92
C GLN A 278 12.61 1.24 18.76
N VAL A 279 11.43 1.80 18.53
CA VAL A 279 11.19 2.82 17.49
C VAL A 279 11.93 4.11 17.83
N GLU A 280 11.92 4.56 19.08
CA GLU A 280 12.65 5.74 19.54
C GLU A 280 14.16 5.58 19.35
N ALA A 281 14.70 4.42 19.68
CA ALA A 281 16.12 4.12 19.49
C ALA A 281 16.54 4.20 18.02
N ALA A 282 15.67 3.76 17.10
CA ALA A 282 15.93 3.83 15.66
C ALA A 282 15.73 5.25 15.10
N LEU A 283 14.55 5.84 15.30
CA LEU A 283 14.15 7.09 14.64
C LEU A 283 14.59 8.36 15.38
N GLY A 284 14.91 8.24 16.67
CA GLY A 284 15.19 9.36 17.57
C GLY A 284 13.93 10.03 18.14
N PHE A 285 12.75 9.47 17.88
CA PHE A 285 11.45 9.87 18.44
C PHE A 285 10.44 8.73 18.28
N VAL A 286 9.32 8.79 19.01
CA VAL A 286 8.19 7.88 18.80
C VAL A 286 7.10 8.61 18.01
N PRO A 287 6.82 8.22 16.75
CA PRO A 287 5.76 8.86 15.98
C PRO A 287 4.38 8.68 16.63
N SER A 288 3.59 9.74 16.64
CA SER A 288 2.22 9.76 17.18
C SER A 288 1.32 8.65 16.63
N TYR A 289 1.43 8.32 15.35
CA TYR A 289 0.67 7.22 14.75
C TYR A 289 1.02 5.85 15.33
N ILE A 290 2.24 5.62 15.84
CA ILE A 290 2.57 4.37 16.56
C ILE A 290 1.85 4.32 17.90
N LEU A 291 1.68 5.46 18.57
CA LEU A 291 0.98 5.56 19.86
C LEU A 291 -0.51 5.30 19.69
N ASN A 292 -1.11 5.82 18.62
CA ASN A 292 -2.56 5.80 18.36
C ASN A 292 -3.10 4.46 17.82
N VAL A 293 -2.27 3.59 17.25
CA VAL A 293 -2.72 2.23 16.87
C VAL A 293 -2.97 1.42 18.14
N ASP A 294 -4.13 0.84 18.37
CA ASP A 294 -4.39 0.06 19.60
C ASP A 294 -3.86 -1.37 19.49
N ARG A 295 -4.01 -1.99 18.32
CA ARG A 295 -3.62 -3.39 18.12
C ARG A 295 -2.11 -3.58 18.16
N ILE A 296 -1.64 -4.40 19.10
CA ILE A 296 -0.23 -4.81 19.16
C ILE A 296 0.26 -5.42 17.83
N ALA A 297 -0.54 -6.24 17.16
CA ALA A 297 -0.16 -6.81 15.86
C ALA A 297 0.10 -5.72 14.80
N ALA A 298 -0.76 -4.71 14.74
CA ALA A 298 -0.59 -3.56 13.84
C ALA A 298 0.61 -2.70 14.24
N LYS A 299 0.78 -2.37 15.54
CA LYS A 299 1.98 -1.65 16.04
C LYS A 299 3.28 -2.35 15.62
N ARG A 300 3.32 -3.69 15.71
CA ARG A 300 4.51 -4.48 15.33
C ARG A 300 4.83 -4.37 13.85
N VAL A 301 3.84 -4.41 12.96
CA VAL A 301 4.12 -4.26 11.53
C VAL A 301 4.42 -2.82 11.12
N PHE A 302 3.89 -1.82 11.82
CA PHE A 302 4.35 -0.44 11.63
C PHE A 302 5.82 -0.29 12.05
N ALA A 303 6.19 -0.80 13.24
CA ALA A 303 7.58 -0.78 13.71
C ALA A 303 8.52 -1.53 12.76
N HIS A 304 8.10 -2.70 12.26
CA HIS A 304 8.80 -3.46 11.23
C HIS A 304 9.12 -2.60 10.00
N VAL A 305 8.12 -1.93 9.44
CA VAL A 305 8.29 -1.11 8.24
C VAL A 305 9.21 0.10 8.52
N LEU A 306 9.02 0.78 9.65
CA LEU A 306 9.84 1.95 10.00
C LEU A 306 11.31 1.58 10.25
N ILE A 307 11.56 0.51 10.98
CA ILE A 307 12.91 0.13 11.42
C ILE A 307 13.62 -0.66 10.32
N GLU A 308 12.97 -1.71 9.82
CA GLU A 308 13.66 -2.68 8.97
C GLU A 308 13.50 -2.42 7.47
N ARG A 309 12.71 -1.42 7.06
CA ARG A 309 12.60 -1.04 5.63
C ARG A 309 13.05 0.38 5.40
N LEU A 310 12.58 1.32 6.23
CA LEU A 310 12.95 2.72 6.09
C LEU A 310 14.30 3.02 6.77
N HIS A 311 14.44 2.72 8.06
CA HIS A 311 15.64 3.02 8.86
C HIS A 311 16.68 1.89 8.85
N THR A 312 17.05 1.41 7.67
CA THR A 312 18.00 0.30 7.53
C THR A 312 18.99 0.50 6.40
N MET A 313 20.19 -0.06 6.57
CA MET A 313 21.20 -0.24 5.53
C MET A 313 21.09 -1.62 4.85
N GLN A 314 20.07 -2.41 5.18
CA GLN A 314 19.79 -3.67 4.49
C GLN A 314 19.17 -3.38 3.11
N GLY A 315 20.03 -3.19 2.11
CA GLY A 315 19.61 -2.89 0.73
C GLY A 315 20.66 -2.04 0.00
N PRO A 316 20.56 -1.91 -1.32
CA PRO A 316 21.46 -1.05 -2.09
C PRO A 316 21.15 0.46 -1.97
N THR A 317 20.03 0.84 -1.37
CA THR A 317 19.61 2.26 -1.27
C THR A 317 20.04 2.89 0.06
N ALA A 318 20.72 4.03 -0.02
CA ALA A 318 21.12 4.79 1.16
C ALA A 318 19.89 5.27 1.97
N MET A 319 19.98 5.21 3.31
CA MET A 319 18.88 5.64 4.19
C MET A 319 18.44 7.08 3.94
N TRP A 320 19.38 8.02 3.76
CA TRP A 320 19.04 9.41 3.50
C TRP A 320 18.19 9.59 2.24
N LEU A 321 18.46 8.79 1.20
CA LEU A 321 17.72 8.85 -0.07
C LEU A 321 16.28 8.33 0.13
N LYS A 322 16.11 7.23 0.88
CA LYS A 322 14.77 6.72 1.22
C LYS A 322 13.94 7.77 1.96
N TYR A 323 14.55 8.42 2.95
CA TYR A 323 13.87 9.49 3.68
C TYR A 323 13.58 10.72 2.80
N ALA A 324 14.54 11.14 1.96
CA ALA A 324 14.35 12.26 1.03
C ALA A 324 13.23 11.99 0.01
N MET A 325 13.10 10.76 -0.50
CA MET A 325 11.96 10.36 -1.33
C MET A 325 10.63 10.50 -0.58
N GLY A 326 10.56 10.03 0.67
CA GLY A 326 9.37 10.20 1.50
C GLY A 326 9.05 11.68 1.77
N PHE A 327 10.06 12.53 1.91
CA PHE A 327 9.88 13.99 2.02
C PHE A 327 9.28 14.57 0.73
N VAL A 328 9.84 14.25 -0.44
CA VAL A 328 9.32 14.68 -1.74
C VAL A 328 7.87 14.23 -1.93
N ALA A 329 7.57 12.97 -1.64
CA ALA A 329 6.22 12.41 -1.72
C ALA A 329 5.25 13.11 -0.75
N ALA A 330 5.65 13.32 0.50
CA ALA A 330 4.83 14.00 1.50
C ALA A 330 4.52 15.45 1.10
N ARG A 331 5.49 16.16 0.52
CA ARG A 331 5.29 17.50 -0.03
C ARG A 331 4.32 17.49 -1.21
N ALA A 332 4.47 16.54 -2.13
CA ALA A 332 3.57 16.40 -3.28
C ALA A 332 2.13 16.03 -2.87
N CYS A 333 1.97 15.29 -1.77
CA CYS A 333 0.66 14.89 -1.22
C CYS A 333 0.13 15.82 -0.12
N ASN A 334 0.75 16.99 0.10
CA ASN A 334 0.37 17.97 1.13
C ASN A 334 0.28 17.41 2.56
N ASN A 335 1.03 16.37 2.91
CA ASN A 335 1.05 15.81 4.26
C ASN A 335 2.20 16.44 5.09
N GLN A 336 1.84 17.44 5.89
CA GLN A 336 2.81 18.27 6.60
C GLN A 336 3.52 17.53 7.75
N LEU A 337 2.82 16.62 8.42
CA LEU A 337 3.40 15.79 9.49
C LEU A 337 4.50 14.89 8.93
N LEU A 338 4.17 14.12 7.89
CA LEU A 338 5.13 13.21 7.27
C LEU A 338 6.26 13.98 6.58
N ALA A 339 5.99 15.13 5.97
CA ALA A 339 7.05 15.96 5.39
C ALA A 339 8.12 16.32 6.45
N ALA A 340 7.70 16.69 7.67
CA ALA A 340 8.63 16.97 8.76
C ALA A 340 9.36 15.71 9.25
N HIS A 341 8.65 14.59 9.43
CA HIS A 341 9.23 13.30 9.85
C HIS A 341 10.29 12.80 8.86
N PHE A 342 10.00 12.83 7.57
CA PHE A 342 10.89 12.36 6.52
C PHE A 342 12.09 13.30 6.31
N ALA A 343 11.89 14.63 6.36
CA ALA A 343 13.01 15.58 6.30
C ALA A 343 13.98 15.40 7.48
N PHE A 344 13.44 15.24 8.70
CA PHE A 344 14.23 14.96 9.90
C PHE A 344 15.02 13.66 9.76
N GLY A 345 14.35 12.58 9.34
CA GLY A 345 14.99 11.28 9.12
C GLY A 345 16.11 11.33 8.06
N ALA A 346 15.93 12.10 6.98
CA ALA A 346 16.94 12.28 5.95
C ALA A 346 18.19 12.97 6.50
N MET A 347 18.02 14.06 7.26
CA MET A 347 19.15 14.79 7.84
C MET A 347 19.88 13.96 8.91
N ARG A 348 19.15 13.21 9.73
CA ARG A 348 19.75 12.23 10.66
C ARG A 348 20.52 11.12 9.96
N SER A 349 20.17 10.82 8.71
CA SER A 349 20.80 9.79 7.91
C SER A 349 21.92 10.32 7.00
N GLY A 350 22.32 11.59 7.15
CA GLY A 350 23.45 12.19 6.44
C GLY A 350 23.10 13.17 5.33
N ALA A 351 21.82 13.49 5.10
CA ALA A 351 21.45 14.59 4.20
C ALA A 351 21.70 15.95 4.87
N ASN A 352 21.78 17.00 4.04
CA ASN A 352 21.74 18.38 4.50
C ASN A 352 20.55 19.13 3.84
N VAL A 353 20.29 20.36 4.28
CA VAL A 353 19.19 21.18 3.75
C VAL A 353 19.28 21.36 2.23
N GLY A 354 20.49 21.58 1.70
CA GLY A 354 20.71 21.73 0.26
C GLY A 354 20.31 20.47 -0.53
N MET A 355 20.62 19.28 -0.01
CA MET A 355 20.20 18.01 -0.63
C MET A 355 18.68 17.83 -0.61
N LEU A 356 17.99 18.27 0.45
CA LEU A 356 16.53 18.20 0.51
C LEU A 356 15.85 19.22 -0.43
N LEU A 357 16.44 20.41 -0.59
CA LEU A 357 15.98 21.39 -1.56
C LEU A 357 16.18 20.88 -2.99
N ASP A 358 17.34 20.31 -3.29
CA ASP A 358 17.63 19.65 -4.57
C ASP A 358 16.69 18.46 -4.81
N ALA A 359 16.31 17.70 -3.78
CA ALA A 359 15.34 16.62 -3.94
C ALA A 359 13.96 17.11 -4.45
N LEU A 360 13.52 18.29 -3.99
CA LEU A 360 12.27 18.91 -4.45
C LEU A 360 12.39 19.44 -5.89
N ALA A 361 13.54 20.02 -6.25
CA ALA A 361 13.82 20.58 -7.55
C ALA A 361 15.25 20.21 -8.00
N PRO A 362 15.46 19.02 -8.60
CA PRO A 362 16.80 18.52 -8.92
C PRO A 362 17.54 19.43 -9.89
N SER A 363 18.73 19.87 -9.49
CA SER A 363 19.63 20.68 -10.33
C SER A 363 20.22 19.88 -11.49
N GLN A 364 20.37 18.56 -11.32
CA GLN A 364 20.86 17.62 -12.33
C GLN A 364 19.83 16.51 -12.58
N PRO A 365 18.96 16.64 -13.60
CA PRO A 365 17.81 15.76 -13.79
C PRO A 365 18.18 14.33 -14.22
N GLU A 366 19.41 14.09 -14.68
CA GLU A 366 19.86 12.78 -15.18
C GLU A 366 20.53 11.90 -14.10
N THR A 367 20.62 12.37 -12.85
CA THR A 367 21.21 11.59 -11.75
C THR A 367 20.28 10.47 -11.29
N ARG A 368 20.86 9.43 -10.65
CA ARG A 368 20.07 8.34 -10.07
C ARG A 368 19.13 8.85 -8.96
N GLU A 369 19.57 9.85 -8.19
CA GLU A 369 18.77 10.52 -7.17
C GLU A 369 17.60 11.27 -7.81
N ALA A 370 17.85 12.04 -8.88
CA ALA A 370 16.79 12.75 -9.60
C ALA A 370 15.71 11.80 -10.16
N ALA A 371 16.11 10.64 -10.68
CA ALA A 371 15.18 9.59 -11.12
C ALA A 371 14.32 9.06 -9.95
N ALA A 372 14.92 8.83 -8.78
CA ALA A 372 14.19 8.40 -7.58
C ALA A 372 13.22 9.49 -7.08
N PHE A 373 13.61 10.76 -7.11
CA PHE A 373 12.72 11.87 -6.74
C PHE A 373 11.60 12.10 -7.76
N ALA A 374 11.85 11.85 -9.05
CA ALA A 374 10.81 11.88 -10.08
C ALA A 374 9.75 10.81 -9.82
N LEU A 375 10.17 9.59 -9.47
CA LEU A 375 9.29 8.51 -9.02
C LEU A 375 8.52 8.89 -7.76
N ALA A 376 9.18 9.53 -6.78
CA ALA A 376 8.52 9.99 -5.56
C ALA A 376 7.42 11.05 -5.81
N ARG A 377 7.58 11.89 -6.84
CA ARG A 377 6.55 12.87 -7.24
C ARG A 377 5.38 12.20 -7.97
N SER A 378 5.62 11.15 -8.77
CA SER A 378 4.57 10.54 -9.58
C SER A 378 3.50 9.85 -8.72
N ILE A 379 3.86 9.30 -7.56
CA ILE A 379 2.90 8.63 -6.67
C ILE A 379 1.81 9.54 -6.07
N ALA A 380 1.98 10.87 -6.17
CA ALA A 380 0.99 11.84 -5.73
C ALA A 380 -0.18 12.00 -6.72
N LYS A 381 -0.10 11.39 -7.91
CA LYS A 381 -1.12 11.46 -8.96
C LYS A 381 -1.38 10.06 -9.52
N PRO A 382 -2.06 9.18 -8.77
CA PRO A 382 -2.43 7.89 -9.31
C PRO A 382 -3.54 8.03 -10.37
N PRO A 383 -3.58 7.16 -11.39
CA PRO A 383 -2.66 6.05 -11.60
C PRO A 383 -1.26 6.57 -12.00
N VAL A 384 -0.22 5.94 -11.46
CA VAL A 384 1.17 6.34 -11.68
C VAL A 384 1.56 6.06 -13.12
N GLU A 385 1.74 7.11 -13.90
CA GLU A 385 2.22 7.01 -15.28
C GLU A 385 3.71 7.36 -15.33
N LEU A 386 4.51 6.45 -15.89
CA LEU A 386 5.94 6.64 -16.11
C LEU A 386 6.22 6.56 -17.61
N SER A 387 6.98 7.54 -18.13
CA SER A 387 7.47 7.47 -19.50
C SER A 387 8.58 6.43 -19.65
N ASN A 388 8.82 5.98 -20.88
CA ASN A 388 9.94 5.09 -21.19
C ASN A 388 11.29 5.69 -20.78
N ASP A 389 11.48 7.01 -20.86
CA ASP A 389 12.69 7.69 -20.42
C ASP A 389 12.85 7.66 -18.89
N GLN A 390 11.76 7.82 -18.14
CA GLN A 390 11.77 7.72 -16.68
C GLN A 390 12.12 6.30 -16.23
N ILE A 391 11.51 5.28 -16.86
CA ILE A 391 11.82 3.87 -16.61
C ILE A 391 13.27 3.57 -16.95
N ALA A 392 13.76 4.00 -18.11
CA ALA A 392 15.13 3.79 -18.53
C ALA A 392 16.12 4.51 -17.59
N GLY A 393 15.78 5.71 -17.10
CA GLY A 393 16.56 6.43 -16.09
C GLY A 393 16.67 5.66 -14.77
N LEU A 394 15.57 5.09 -14.29
CA LEU A 394 15.56 4.23 -13.09
C LEU A 394 16.44 2.98 -13.31
N MET A 395 16.27 2.28 -14.43
CA MET A 395 17.03 1.06 -14.75
C MET A 395 18.53 1.31 -14.96
N ARG A 396 18.93 2.50 -15.42
CA ARG A 396 20.35 2.91 -15.49
C ARG A 396 20.92 3.28 -14.12
N GLY A 397 20.13 3.95 -13.29
CA GLY A 397 20.59 4.52 -12.03
C GLY A 397 20.53 3.59 -10.82
N HIS A 398 19.71 2.54 -10.87
CA HIS A 398 19.45 1.64 -9.74
C HIS A 398 19.38 0.19 -10.20
N SER A 399 19.84 -0.73 -9.34
CA SER A 399 19.65 -2.17 -9.58
C SER A 399 18.17 -2.55 -9.47
N PRO A 400 17.75 -3.70 -10.04
CA PRO A 400 16.38 -4.22 -9.87
C PRO A 400 15.95 -4.30 -8.39
N VAL A 401 16.85 -4.76 -7.53
CA VAL A 401 16.67 -4.78 -6.07
C VAL A 401 16.44 -3.37 -5.51
N GLY A 402 17.26 -2.42 -5.95
CA GLY A 402 17.13 -1.01 -5.56
C GLY A 402 15.79 -0.42 -5.99
N ILE A 403 15.33 -0.68 -7.21
CA ILE A 403 14.03 -0.19 -7.69
C ILE A 403 12.88 -0.71 -6.83
N ILE A 404 12.88 -2.00 -6.46
CA ILE A 404 11.88 -2.54 -5.54
C ILE A 404 12.00 -1.90 -4.15
N GLU A 405 13.21 -1.63 -3.65
CA GLU A 405 13.40 -0.91 -2.38
C GLU A 405 12.86 0.53 -2.43
N LEU A 406 13.05 1.26 -3.54
CA LEU A 406 12.48 2.58 -3.75
C LEU A 406 10.94 2.52 -3.76
N ILE A 407 10.35 1.52 -4.43
CA ILE A 407 8.89 1.32 -4.46
C ILE A 407 8.36 1.00 -3.06
N VAL A 408 9.01 0.12 -2.30
CA VAL A 408 8.60 -0.19 -0.92
C VAL A 408 8.69 1.02 0.00
N THR A 409 9.69 1.88 -0.22
CA THR A 409 9.82 3.16 0.51
C THR A 409 8.62 4.07 0.24
N LEU A 410 8.22 4.21 -1.03
CA LEU A 410 7.07 5.02 -1.43
C LEU A 410 5.74 4.41 -0.98
N ALA A 411 5.59 3.10 -1.08
CA ALA A 411 4.43 2.36 -0.57
C ALA A 411 4.28 2.51 0.95
N THR A 412 5.41 2.50 1.68
CA THR A 412 5.45 2.81 3.11
C THR A 412 4.96 4.22 3.39
N PHE A 413 5.41 5.21 2.62
CA PHE A 413 4.89 6.56 2.73
C PHE A 413 3.37 6.60 2.49
N THR A 414 2.86 6.01 1.41
CA THR A 414 1.42 6.05 1.10
C THR A 414 0.57 5.35 2.15
N MET A 415 1.07 4.26 2.74
CA MET A 415 0.45 3.63 3.92
C MET A 415 0.33 4.62 5.09
N LEU A 416 1.44 5.25 5.47
CA LEU A 416 1.46 6.23 6.56
C LEU A 416 0.62 7.48 6.23
N HIS A 417 0.59 7.90 4.96
CA HIS A 417 -0.20 9.03 4.49
C HIS A 417 -1.68 8.81 4.79
N ARG A 418 -2.24 7.66 4.43
CA ARG A 418 -3.65 7.34 4.69
C ARG A 418 -3.97 7.30 6.19
N TYR A 419 -3.09 6.69 6.99
CA TYR A 419 -3.28 6.60 8.43
C TYR A 419 -3.22 7.98 9.10
N THR A 420 -2.18 8.77 8.80
CA THR A 420 -1.98 10.10 9.40
C THR A 420 -3.01 11.13 8.92
N SER A 421 -3.56 10.99 7.72
CA SER A 421 -4.72 11.79 7.27
C SER A 421 -6.01 11.43 8.01
N THR A 422 -6.15 10.18 8.48
CA THR A 422 -7.30 9.75 9.30
C THR A 422 -7.19 10.27 10.74
N TYR A 423 -5.99 10.22 11.30
CA TYR A 423 -5.72 10.70 12.66
C TYR A 423 -4.73 11.88 12.64
N PRO A 424 -5.15 13.05 12.12
CA PRO A 424 -4.29 14.22 12.06
C PRO A 424 -3.97 14.70 13.47
N VAL A 425 -2.74 15.19 13.66
CA VAL A 425 -2.28 15.80 14.91
C VAL A 425 -1.98 17.28 14.70
N SER A 426 -2.21 18.09 15.74
CA SER A 426 -1.95 19.54 15.69
C SER A 426 -0.52 19.91 16.09
N THR A 427 0.23 19.00 16.71
CA THR A 427 1.58 19.25 17.20
C THR A 427 2.56 18.18 16.69
N HIS A 428 3.79 18.62 16.42
CA HIS A 428 4.91 17.73 16.18
C HIS A 428 5.45 17.14 17.48
N GLU A 429 6.07 15.97 17.42
CA GLU A 429 6.84 15.41 18.52
C GLU A 429 8.04 16.33 18.86
N PRO A 430 8.51 16.41 20.12
CA PRO A 430 9.48 17.44 20.52
C PRO A 430 10.77 17.52 19.67
N PRO A 431 11.42 16.39 19.27
CA PRO A 431 12.58 16.44 18.37
C PRO A 431 12.23 17.00 16.98
N ILE A 432 11.04 16.69 16.48
CA ILE A 432 10.53 17.18 15.19
C ILE A 432 10.18 18.66 15.28
N ALA A 433 9.53 19.10 16.37
CA ALA A 433 9.22 20.51 16.59
C ALA A 433 10.49 21.37 16.64
N ALA A 434 11.54 20.92 17.33
CA ALA A 434 12.83 21.60 17.36
C ALA A 434 13.48 21.66 15.96
N PHE A 435 13.41 20.56 15.21
CA PHE A 435 13.88 20.51 13.82
C PHE A 435 13.13 21.49 12.91
N VAL A 436 11.80 21.54 12.99
CA VAL A 436 10.96 22.45 12.21
C VAL A 436 11.19 23.91 12.62
N ALA A 437 11.42 24.20 13.90
CA ALA A 437 11.83 25.54 14.34
C ALA A 437 13.16 25.99 13.73
N GLN A 438 14.12 25.06 13.58
CA GLN A 438 15.45 25.37 13.05
C GLN A 438 15.51 25.42 11.53
N HIS A 439 14.82 24.51 10.83
CA HIS A 439 14.98 24.28 9.38
C HIS A 439 13.69 24.48 8.58
N GLY A 440 12.55 24.70 9.24
CA GLY A 440 11.23 24.65 8.61
C GLY A 440 11.00 25.75 7.58
N GLU A 441 11.48 26.98 7.82
CA GLU A 441 11.36 28.07 6.86
C GLU A 441 12.02 27.72 5.51
N LEU A 442 13.26 27.21 5.56
CA LEU A 442 14.01 26.81 4.36
C LEU A 442 13.36 25.64 3.63
N LEU A 443 12.91 24.63 4.38
CA LEU A 443 12.33 23.40 3.81
C LEU A 443 10.82 23.51 3.51
N GLY A 444 10.21 24.66 3.78
CA GLY A 444 8.77 24.87 3.62
C GLY A 444 7.90 24.05 4.56
N LEU A 445 8.42 23.66 5.74
CA LEU A 445 7.70 22.91 6.77
C LEU A 445 6.93 23.85 7.70
N VAL A 446 5.75 23.43 8.13
CA VAL A 446 4.87 24.21 9.02
C VAL A 446 5.04 23.80 10.49
N GLN A 447 4.96 24.78 11.40
CA GLN A 447 5.03 24.55 12.85
C GLN A 447 3.86 23.71 13.38
N THR A 448 2.69 23.85 12.75
CA THR A 448 1.45 23.18 13.12
C THR A 448 0.99 22.33 11.94
N PRO A 449 1.19 21.00 11.94
CA PRO A 449 0.93 20.16 10.78
C PRO A 449 -0.55 20.14 10.37
N HIS A 450 -1.47 20.15 11.34
CA HIS A 450 -2.91 20.28 11.09
C HIS A 450 -3.56 21.22 12.12
N PRO A 451 -3.75 22.52 11.81
CA PRO A 451 -4.26 23.50 12.76
C PRO A 451 -5.70 23.22 13.23
N ASN A 452 -6.48 22.50 12.41
CA ASN A 452 -7.86 22.13 12.70
C ASN A 452 -8.02 20.66 13.16
N ALA A 453 -6.91 19.98 13.50
CA ALA A 453 -7.00 18.61 13.99
C ALA A 453 -7.79 18.57 15.32
N ALA A 454 -8.92 17.86 15.30
CA ALA A 454 -9.68 17.55 16.50
C ALA A 454 -9.26 16.18 17.05
N SER A 455 -9.02 16.08 18.35
CA SER A 455 -8.74 14.79 19.02
C SER A 455 -9.94 13.87 18.94
N TRP A 456 -9.73 12.57 19.16
CA TRP A 456 -10.81 11.58 19.22
C TRP A 456 -11.89 11.96 20.25
N ASP A 457 -11.48 12.38 21.44
CA ASP A 457 -12.40 12.85 22.50
C ASP A 457 -13.27 14.04 22.06
N GLN A 458 -12.71 14.94 21.24
CA GLN A 458 -13.46 16.07 20.70
C GLN A 458 -14.49 15.64 19.63
N GLN A 459 -14.25 14.51 18.96
CA GLN A 459 -15.14 13.95 17.94
C GLN A 459 -16.30 13.18 18.60
N VAL A 460 -15.99 12.33 19.58
CA VAL A 460 -16.98 11.58 20.38
C VAL A 460 -17.89 12.52 21.17
N ALA A 461 -17.33 13.61 21.74
CA ALA A 461 -18.11 14.59 22.48
C ALA A 461 -19.18 15.31 21.63
N LYS A 462 -18.96 15.46 20.31
CA LYS A 462 -19.94 16.05 19.38
C LYS A 462 -21.07 15.09 19.02
N ILE A 463 -20.81 13.78 19.05
CA ILE A 463 -21.81 12.74 18.72
C ILE A 463 -22.69 12.42 19.94
N LEU A 464 -22.11 12.35 21.15
CA LEU A 464 -22.82 11.96 22.37
C LEU A 464 -23.62 13.09 23.02
N ARG A 465 -23.50 14.33 22.54
CA ARG A 465 -24.29 15.49 23.00
C ARG A 465 -24.79 16.29 21.80
N PRO A 466 -25.81 15.81 21.07
CA PRO A 466 -26.55 16.69 20.18
C PRO A 466 -27.19 17.76 21.07
N GLY A 467 -26.80 19.02 20.85
CA GLY A 467 -27.32 20.16 21.62
C GLY A 467 -28.82 20.34 21.51
#